data_AF-A5E4N9-F1
#
_entry.id   AF-A5E4N9-F1
#
_cell.length_a   1.000
_cell.length_b   1.000
_cell.length_c   1.000
_cell.angle_alpha   90.00
_cell.angle_beta   90.00
_cell.angle_gamma   90.00
#
_symmetry.space_group_name_H-M   'P 1'
#
loop_
_entity.id
_entity.type
_entity.pdbx_description
1 polymer ?
#
loop_
_entity_poly.entity_id
_entity_poly.type
_entity_poly.pdbx_seq_one_letter_code
_entity_poly.pdbx_strand_id
1 'polypeptide(L)'
;VSKHSRAARRGEVIEPSGLESTKLAASTSTENDGVRKSIIRTQIKNENLLNKKLESSKVRKLKLKKKSSAIKHKLERSDKLQGILSSKIDASIQRAKYVQSARKANWDKINSSIEIRNHILDELKQDSSPEKELTQEEIEKMEEDEY
;
A
#
# COMPACT_ATOMS: atom_id res chain seq x y z
N VAL A 1 36.56 90.97 -3.56
CA VAL A 1 37.45 89.79 -3.41
C VAL A 1 38.41 89.75 -4.59
N SER A 2 39.72 89.85 -4.36
CA SER A 2 40.75 89.81 -5.43
C SER A 2 40.91 88.39 -5.97
N LYS A 3 40.99 88.23 -7.31
CA LYS A 3 41.10 86.94 -8.02
C LYS A 3 42.36 86.13 -7.67
N HIS A 4 43.33 86.73 -6.99
CA HIS A 4 44.62 86.10 -6.68
C HIS A 4 44.80 85.77 -5.19
N SER A 5 43.78 85.96 -4.35
CA SER A 5 43.88 85.64 -2.93
C SER A 5 43.91 84.13 -2.68
N ARG A 6 44.61 83.74 -1.62
CA ARG A 6 44.79 82.34 -1.20
C ARG A 6 43.47 81.64 -0.87
N ALA A 7 42.47 82.39 -0.40
CA ALA A 7 41.12 81.90 -0.10
C ALA A 7 40.35 81.53 -1.38
N ALA A 8 40.49 82.32 -2.45
CA ALA A 8 39.85 82.02 -3.74
C ALA A 8 40.44 80.76 -4.40
N ARG A 9 41.75 80.52 -4.24
CA ARG A 9 42.41 79.30 -4.76
C ARG A 9 42.09 78.02 -3.99
N ARG A 10 41.63 78.14 -2.73
CA ARG A 10 41.20 76.98 -1.92
C ARG A 10 39.71 76.67 -2.02
N GLY A 11 38.94 77.47 -2.78
CA GLY A 11 37.51 77.23 -2.97
C GLY A 11 36.67 77.42 -1.69
N GLU A 12 37.21 78.06 -0.65
CA GLU A 12 36.49 78.36 0.59
C GLU A 12 35.64 79.63 0.41
N VAL A 13 34.69 79.60 -0.52
CA VAL A 13 33.55 80.53 -0.51
C VAL A 13 32.37 79.71 -0.02
N ILE A 14 32.27 79.63 1.31
CA ILE A 14 31.13 79.00 1.98
C ILE A 14 29.98 80.01 1.87
N GLU A 15 29.08 79.75 0.92
CA GLU A 15 27.70 80.24 1.00
C GLU A 15 27.06 79.64 2.26
N PRO A 16 26.60 80.43 3.23
CA PRO A 16 26.13 79.92 4.53
C PRO A 16 24.74 79.28 4.48
N SER A 17 24.14 79.09 3.30
CA SER A 17 22.73 78.70 3.16
C SER A 17 22.49 77.21 2.89
N GLY A 18 23.45 76.50 2.28
CA GLY A 18 23.22 75.13 1.78
C GLY A 18 23.61 74.01 2.75
N LEU A 19 24.66 74.20 3.57
CA LEU A 19 25.26 73.10 4.36
C LEU A 19 24.53 72.83 5.68
N GLU A 20 23.83 73.82 6.23
CA GLU A 20 23.02 73.70 7.44
C GLU A 20 21.77 72.84 7.17
N SER A 21 21.14 73.01 6.01
CA SER A 21 19.89 72.32 5.64
C SER A 21 20.05 70.79 5.48
N THR A 22 21.19 70.32 4.98
CA THR A 22 21.47 68.89 4.80
C THR A 22 21.84 68.19 6.10
N LYS A 23 22.43 68.91 7.05
CA LYS A 23 22.71 68.41 8.41
C LYS A 23 21.44 68.23 9.25
N LEU A 24 20.45 69.12 9.07
CA LEU A 24 19.16 69.05 9.78
C LEU A 24 18.26 67.91 9.25
N ALA A 25 18.36 67.55 7.97
CA ALA A 25 17.63 66.39 7.43
C ALA A 25 18.16 65.05 7.98
N ALA A 26 19.46 64.97 8.28
CA ALA A 26 20.12 63.76 8.80
C ALA A 26 19.85 63.49 10.29
N SER A 27 19.47 64.50 11.08
CA SER A 27 19.28 64.37 12.53
C SER A 27 17.90 63.81 12.93
N THR A 28 16.95 63.70 12.00
CA THR A 28 15.57 63.29 12.29
C THR A 28 15.37 61.79 12.60
N SER A 29 16.41 60.95 12.42
CA SER A 29 16.27 59.48 12.58
C SER A 29 16.87 58.90 13.87
N THR A 30 17.49 59.71 14.75
CA THR A 30 18.34 59.18 15.84
C THR A 30 17.60 58.95 17.16
N GLU A 31 16.51 59.66 17.45
CA GLU A 31 15.86 59.62 18.76
C GLU A 31 15.23 58.26 19.09
N ASN A 32 14.85 57.47 18.07
CA ASN A 32 14.22 56.16 18.24
C ASN A 32 15.05 54.99 17.69
N ASP A 33 16.28 55.23 17.24
CA ASP A 33 17.12 54.20 16.61
C ASP A 33 17.53 53.09 17.59
N GLY A 34 17.77 53.43 18.86
CA GLY A 34 18.08 52.44 19.90
C GLY A 34 16.92 51.47 20.17
N VAL A 35 15.69 51.98 20.21
CA VAL A 35 14.46 51.19 20.40
C VAL A 35 14.15 50.37 19.14
N ARG A 36 14.28 50.97 17.96
CA ARG A 36 14.11 50.25 16.68
C ARG A 36 15.10 49.10 16.56
N LYS A 37 16.38 49.33 16.88
CA LYS A 37 17.42 48.29 16.91
C LYS A 37 17.14 47.22 17.97
N SER A 38 16.58 47.57 19.13
CA SER A 38 16.23 46.58 20.16
C SER A 38 15.09 45.68 19.69
N ILE A 39 14.04 46.24 19.10
CA ILE A 39 12.92 45.51 18.50
C ILE A 39 13.41 44.57 17.41
N ILE A 40 14.22 45.06 16.47
CA ILE A 40 14.78 44.25 15.38
C ILE A 40 15.62 43.09 15.95
N ARG A 41 16.48 43.34 16.94
CA ARG A 41 17.26 42.26 17.59
C ARG A 41 16.38 41.23 18.27
N THR A 42 15.30 41.64 18.93
CA THR A 42 14.36 40.71 19.58
C THR A 42 13.59 39.89 18.54
N GLN A 43 13.17 40.52 17.44
CA GLN A 43 12.47 39.85 16.35
C GLN A 43 13.34 38.74 15.74
N ILE A 44 14.60 39.08 15.40
CA ILE A 44 15.57 38.13 14.85
C ILE A 44 15.84 36.98 15.83
N LYS A 45 15.98 37.26 17.12
CA LYS A 45 16.16 36.20 18.15
C LYS A 45 14.95 35.26 18.21
N ASN A 46 13.74 35.80 18.17
CA ASN A 46 12.51 35.02 18.25
C ASN A 46 12.30 34.17 16.99
N GLU A 47 12.53 34.73 15.81
CA GLU A 47 12.47 34.00 14.53
C GLU A 47 13.50 32.86 14.49
N ASN A 48 14.73 33.12 14.91
CA ASN A 48 15.76 32.08 15.00
C ASN A 48 15.40 30.97 16.00
N LEU A 49 14.81 31.33 17.14
CA LEU A 49 14.35 30.34 18.12
C LEU A 49 13.20 29.49 17.56
N LEU A 50 12.26 30.11 16.84
CA LEU A 50 11.15 29.42 16.19
C LEU A 50 11.66 28.44 15.14
N ASN A 51 12.58 28.86 14.27
CA ASN A 51 13.19 28.01 13.25
C ASN A 51 13.90 26.80 13.88
N LYS A 52 14.71 27.00 14.93
CA LYS A 52 15.35 25.90 15.67
C LYS A 52 14.34 24.94 16.29
N LYS A 53 13.23 25.45 16.86
CA LYS A 53 12.16 24.60 17.41
C LYS A 53 11.51 23.76 16.32
N LEU A 54 11.17 24.37 15.18
CA LEU A 54 10.58 23.67 14.04
C LEU A 54 11.51 22.59 13.48
N GLU A 55 12.79 22.88 13.28
CA GLU A 55 13.79 21.91 12.84
C GLU A 55 13.95 20.75 13.83
N SER A 56 14.10 21.03 15.12
CA SER A 56 14.21 19.99 16.15
C SER A 56 12.97 19.09 16.22
N SER A 57 11.78 19.65 15.93
CA SER A 57 10.52 18.90 15.91
C SER A 57 10.43 17.98 14.69
N LYS A 58 10.88 18.46 13.51
CA LYS A 58 10.95 17.66 12.28
C LYS A 58 11.90 16.47 12.46
N VAL A 59 13.09 16.72 13.02
CA VAL A 59 14.08 15.66 13.29
C VAL A 59 13.53 14.62 14.28
N ARG A 60 12.82 15.04 15.34
CA ARG A 60 12.18 14.11 16.29
C ARG A 60 11.11 13.26 15.63
N LYS A 61 10.22 13.85 14.83
CA LYS A 61 9.18 13.10 14.09
C LYS A 61 9.78 12.08 13.12
N LEU A 62 10.89 12.41 12.47
CA LEU A 62 11.61 11.49 11.57
C LEU A 62 12.31 10.35 12.34
N LYS A 63 12.87 10.63 13.52
CA LYS A 63 13.49 9.61 14.38
C LYS A 63 12.46 8.66 14.99
N LEU A 64 11.25 9.13 15.33
CA LEU A 64 10.15 8.28 15.82
C LEU A 64 9.65 7.27 14.77
N LYS A 65 9.78 7.59 13.46
CA LYS A 65 9.45 6.64 12.37
C LYS A 65 10.51 5.53 12.21
N LYS A 66 11.74 5.72 12.70
CA LYS A 66 12.77 4.69 12.69
C LYS A 66 12.54 3.77 13.88
N LYS A 67 11.83 2.66 13.65
CA LYS A 67 11.67 1.56 14.62
C LYS A 67 13.06 1.19 15.18
N SER A 68 13.17 1.01 16.50
CA SER A 68 14.43 0.58 17.12
C SER A 68 14.87 -0.78 16.56
N SER A 69 16.17 -1.08 16.59
CA SER A 69 16.70 -2.37 16.10
C SER A 69 15.98 -3.58 16.72
N ALA A 70 15.68 -3.50 18.03
CA ALA A 70 14.92 -4.53 18.74
C ALA A 70 13.50 -4.72 18.18
N ILE A 71 12.79 -3.63 17.87
CA ILE A 71 11.43 -3.69 17.31
C ILE A 71 11.48 -4.23 15.87
N LYS A 72 12.51 -3.89 15.09
CA LYS A 72 12.71 -4.44 13.74
C LYS A 72 12.89 -5.96 13.77
N HIS A 73 13.80 -6.47 14.61
CA HIS A 73 14.03 -7.90 14.72
C HIS A 73 12.80 -8.67 15.22
N LYS A 74 12.01 -8.09 16.14
CA LYS A 74 10.75 -8.69 16.59
C LYS A 74 9.74 -8.83 15.44
N LEU A 75 9.59 -7.78 14.63
CA LEU A 75 8.70 -7.80 13.47
C LEU A 75 9.16 -8.80 12.41
N GLU A 76 10.45 -8.80 12.04
CA GLU A 76 11.00 -9.75 11.07
C GLU A 76 10.80 -11.21 11.51
N ARG A 77 10.96 -11.51 12.80
CA ARG A 77 10.70 -12.85 13.33
C ARG A 77 9.21 -13.21 13.26
N SER A 78 8.34 -12.26 13.58
CA SER A 78 6.89 -12.44 13.49
C SER A 78 6.46 -12.70 12.04
N ASP A 79 6.96 -11.91 11.09
CA ASP A 79 6.63 -12.05 9.66
C ASP A 79 7.10 -13.39 9.10
N LYS A 80 8.31 -13.84 9.47
CA LYS A 80 8.81 -15.17 9.09
C LYS A 80 7.93 -16.29 9.65
N LEU A 81 7.52 -16.20 10.92
CA LEU A 81 6.64 -17.20 11.53
C LEU A 81 5.24 -17.20 10.90
N GLN A 82 4.71 -16.02 10.59
CA GLN A 82 3.43 -15.86 9.90
C GLN A 82 3.47 -16.46 8.49
N GLY A 83 4.56 -16.25 7.74
CA GLY A 83 4.76 -16.87 6.42
C GLY A 83 4.79 -18.40 6.49
N ILE A 84 5.47 -18.98 7.49
CA ILE A 84 5.52 -20.44 7.69
C ILE A 84 4.13 -20.98 8.05
N LEU A 85 3.41 -20.33 8.96
CA LEU A 85 2.07 -20.78 9.36
C LEU A 85 1.08 -20.70 8.20
N SER A 86 1.09 -19.60 7.43
CA SER A 86 0.27 -19.45 6.23
C SER A 86 0.55 -20.58 5.24
N SER A 87 1.82 -20.85 4.95
CA SER A 87 2.20 -21.93 4.02
C SER A 87 1.71 -23.31 4.50
N LYS A 88 1.75 -23.58 5.82
CA LYS A 88 1.22 -24.82 6.39
C LYS A 88 -0.31 -24.92 6.27
N ILE A 89 -1.01 -23.80 6.48
CA ILE A 89 -2.47 -23.72 6.30
C ILE A 89 -2.82 -23.97 4.83
N ASP A 90 -2.14 -23.31 3.90
CA ASP A 90 -2.37 -23.47 2.46
C ASP A 90 -2.10 -24.90 2.00
N ALA A 91 -0.98 -25.50 2.43
CA ALA A 91 -0.67 -26.91 2.14
C ALA A 91 -1.71 -27.87 2.73
N SER A 92 -2.25 -27.57 3.92
CA SER A 92 -3.32 -28.35 4.54
C SER A 92 -4.62 -28.28 3.71
N ILE A 93 -5.03 -27.07 3.33
CA ILE A 93 -6.22 -26.84 2.50
C ILE A 93 -6.08 -27.53 1.14
N GLN A 94 -4.92 -27.41 0.49
CA GLN A 94 -4.64 -28.05 -0.78
C GLN A 94 -4.71 -29.58 -0.69
N ARG A 95 -4.13 -30.18 0.35
CA ARG A 95 -4.24 -31.63 0.59
C ARG A 95 -5.68 -32.07 0.80
N ALA A 96 -6.45 -31.33 1.60
CA ALA A 96 -7.86 -31.64 1.84
C ALA A 96 -8.67 -31.59 0.54
N LYS A 97 -8.49 -30.53 -0.26
CA LYS A 97 -9.12 -30.41 -1.59
C LYS A 97 -8.70 -31.52 -2.54
N TYR A 98 -7.42 -31.87 -2.57
CA TYR A 98 -6.91 -32.97 -3.39
C TYR A 98 -7.58 -34.31 -3.03
N VAL A 99 -7.64 -34.65 -1.74
CA VAL A 99 -8.28 -35.89 -1.28
C VAL A 99 -9.76 -35.90 -1.61
N GLN A 100 -10.48 -34.80 -1.40
CA GLN A 100 -11.90 -34.70 -1.74
C GLN A 100 -12.13 -34.88 -3.25
N SER A 101 -11.37 -34.19 -4.09
CA SER A 101 -11.46 -34.31 -5.55
C SER A 101 -11.10 -35.70 -6.04
N ALA A 102 -10.01 -36.30 -5.52
CA ALA A 102 -9.60 -37.66 -5.88
C ALA A 102 -10.64 -38.70 -5.45
N ARG A 103 -11.22 -38.55 -4.25
CA ARG A 103 -12.30 -39.42 -3.78
C ARG A 103 -13.52 -39.29 -4.70
N LYS A 104 -13.98 -38.06 -4.96
CA LYS A 104 -15.13 -37.83 -5.85
C LYS A 104 -14.88 -38.43 -7.25
N ALA A 105 -13.74 -38.18 -7.85
CA ALA A 105 -13.39 -38.72 -9.16
C ALA A 105 -13.39 -40.27 -9.18
N ASN A 106 -12.96 -40.93 -8.10
CA ASN A 106 -13.03 -42.38 -7.99
C ASN A 106 -14.47 -42.88 -7.86
N TRP A 107 -15.32 -42.20 -7.09
CA TRP A 107 -16.74 -42.50 -7.01
C TRP A 107 -17.44 -42.33 -8.36
N ASP A 108 -17.15 -41.24 -9.07
CA ASP A 108 -17.70 -40.97 -10.40
C ASP A 108 -17.31 -42.08 -11.40
N LYS A 109 -16.03 -42.52 -11.38
CA LYS A 109 -15.58 -43.67 -12.20
C LYS A 109 -16.31 -44.96 -11.88
N ILE A 110 -16.51 -45.26 -10.60
CA ILE A 110 -17.23 -46.46 -10.17
C ILE A 110 -18.68 -46.39 -10.67
N ASN A 111 -19.36 -45.26 -10.49
CA ASN A 111 -20.73 -45.07 -10.94
C ASN A 111 -20.85 -45.24 -12.45
N SER A 112 -19.99 -44.58 -13.25
CA SER A 112 -19.98 -44.77 -14.70
C SER A 112 -19.71 -46.23 -15.08
N SER A 113 -18.82 -46.94 -14.37
CA SER A 113 -18.57 -48.36 -14.64
C SER A 113 -19.77 -49.28 -14.32
N ILE A 114 -20.60 -48.90 -13.34
CA ILE A 114 -21.82 -49.63 -12.98
C ILE A 114 -22.90 -49.35 -14.01
N GLU A 115 -23.09 -48.09 -14.41
CA GLU A 115 -24.05 -47.70 -15.45
C GLU A 115 -23.77 -48.43 -16.76
N ILE A 116 -22.51 -48.46 -17.20
CA ILE A 116 -22.10 -49.19 -18.41
C ILE A 116 -22.37 -50.69 -18.27
N ARG A 117 -22.02 -51.31 -17.13
CA ARG A 117 -22.28 -52.74 -16.90
C ARG A 117 -23.77 -53.08 -16.88
N ASN A 118 -24.59 -52.23 -16.27
CA ASN A 118 -26.03 -52.42 -16.24
C ASN A 118 -26.63 -52.28 -17.65
N HIS A 119 -26.20 -51.29 -18.43
CA HIS A 119 -26.62 -51.14 -19.82
C HIS A 119 -26.29 -52.38 -20.65
N ILE A 120 -25.05 -52.88 -20.54
CA ILE A 120 -24.63 -54.11 -21.24
C ILE A 120 -25.47 -55.31 -20.78
N LEU A 121 -25.72 -55.46 -19.48
CA LEU A 121 -26.58 -56.53 -18.96
C LEU A 121 -28.02 -56.44 -19.47
N ASP A 122 -28.56 -55.22 -19.60
CA ASP A 122 -29.91 -55.00 -20.12
C ASP A 122 -29.99 -55.25 -21.63
N GLU A 123 -28.96 -54.89 -22.40
CA GLU A 123 -28.84 -55.24 -23.83
C GLU A 123 -28.73 -56.77 -24.02
N LEU A 124 -27.89 -57.45 -23.23
CA LEU A 124 -27.79 -58.91 -23.26
C LEU A 124 -29.12 -59.59 -22.90
N LYS A 125 -29.91 -59.01 -21.98
CA LYS A 125 -31.25 -59.49 -21.63
C LYS A 125 -32.33 -59.17 -22.67
N GLN A 126 -32.12 -58.18 -23.53
CA GLN A 126 -33.03 -57.87 -24.64
C GLN A 126 -32.70 -58.70 -25.88
N ASP A 127 -31.41 -58.93 -26.16
CA ASP A 127 -30.94 -59.78 -27.26
C ASP A 127 -31.14 -61.27 -26.95
N SER A 128 -31.04 -61.69 -25.68
CA SER A 128 -31.72 -62.88 -25.22
C SER A 128 -33.21 -62.55 -25.13
N SER A 129 -33.93 -62.62 -26.25
CA SER A 129 -35.40 -62.74 -26.21
C SER A 129 -35.78 -63.64 -25.04
N PRO A 130 -36.86 -63.35 -24.29
CA PRO A 130 -37.34 -64.31 -23.32
C PRO A 130 -37.44 -65.61 -24.11
N GLU A 131 -36.87 -66.70 -23.61
CA GLU A 131 -37.51 -67.98 -23.85
C GLU A 131 -38.97 -67.68 -23.59
N LYS A 132 -39.78 -67.62 -24.67
CA LYS A 132 -41.21 -67.59 -24.52
C LYS A 132 -41.45 -68.84 -23.72
N GLU A 133 -41.66 -68.70 -22.41
CA GLU A 133 -42.27 -69.75 -21.62
C GLU A 133 -43.57 -70.02 -22.36
N LEU A 134 -43.61 -71.08 -23.18
CA LEU A 134 -44.82 -71.45 -23.89
C LEU A 134 -45.88 -71.59 -22.81
N THR A 135 -46.95 -70.83 -22.96
CA THR A 135 -48.09 -71.01 -22.07
C THR A 135 -48.62 -72.43 -22.24
N GLN A 136 -49.15 -73.02 -21.18
CA GLN A 136 -49.59 -74.43 -21.17
C GLN A 136 -50.53 -74.78 -22.34
N GLU A 137 -51.32 -73.80 -22.79
CA GLU A 137 -52.22 -73.89 -23.95
C GLU A 137 -51.48 -74.07 -25.30
N GLU A 138 -50.29 -73.49 -25.47
CA GLU A 138 -49.49 -73.67 -26.69
C GLU A 138 -48.75 -75.01 -26.71
N ILE A 139 -48.53 -75.62 -25.53
CA ILE A 139 -47.98 -76.96 -25.40
C ILE A 139 -49.05 -78.00 -25.74
N GLU A 140 -50.26 -77.87 -25.18
CA GLU A 140 -51.39 -78.77 -25.47
C GLU A 140 -51.80 -78.75 -26.95
N LYS A 141 -51.80 -77.56 -27.58
CA LYS A 141 -52.13 -77.45 -29.01
C LYS A 141 -51.11 -78.14 -29.92
N MET A 142 -49.84 -78.17 -29.52
CA MET A 142 -48.79 -78.83 -30.28
C MET A 142 -48.87 -80.36 -30.14
N GLU A 143 -49.34 -80.85 -28.99
CA GLU A 143 -49.55 -82.27 -28.71
C GLU A 143 -50.81 -82.81 -29.42
N GLU A 144 -51.84 -81.96 -29.63
CA GLU A 144 -53.06 -82.30 -30.36
C GLU A 144 -52.87 -82.33 -31.89
N ASP A 145 -51.97 -81.50 -32.43
CA ASP A 145 -51.60 -81.49 -33.86
C ASP A 145 -50.65 -82.64 -34.27
N GLU A 146 -50.05 -83.36 -33.30
CA GLU A 146 -49.17 -84.52 -33.54
C GLU A 146 -49.93 -85.86 -33.65
N TYR A 147 -51.25 -85.85 -33.43
CA TYR A 147 -52.14 -87.02 -33.49
C TYR A 147 -53.08 -87.01 -34.71
#